data_AF-A0A3D1BMQ3-F1
#
_entry.id   AF-A0A3D1BMQ3-F1
#
_cell.length_a   1.000
_cell.length_b   1.000
_cell.length_c   1.000
_cell.angle_alpha   90.00
_cell.angle_beta   90.00
_cell.angle_gamma   90.00
#
_symmetry.space_group_name_H-M   'P 1'
#
loop_
_entity.id
_entity.type
_entity.pdbx_description
1 polymer ?
#
loop_
_entity_poly.entity_id
_entity_poly.type
_entity_poly.pdbx_seq_one_letter_code
_entity_poly.pdbx_strand_id
1 'polypeptide(L)'
;SISYGEISINGQKFVGSAQRHYADCLLQQGSILLDINIKEQCKALNLNIDDSHRGIGAIANYNGKITINNLKNSLSMAFPNAFGIKLSMEKPTQFEHNLAQELEKEKYLTHEWNFRY
;
A
#
# COMPACT_ATOMS: atom_id res chain seq x y z
N SER A 1 -0.59 18.77 -8.90
CA SER A 1 -1.88 18.08 -9.06
C SER A 1 -1.87 16.92 -8.10
N ILE A 2 -2.70 16.93 -7.05
CA ILE A 2 -2.82 15.80 -6.12
C ILE A 2 -3.86 14.88 -6.74
N SER A 3 -3.50 13.64 -7.07
CA SER A 3 -4.48 12.70 -7.59
C SER A 3 -5.42 12.27 -6.46
N TYR A 4 -6.67 11.96 -6.78
CA TYR A 4 -7.70 11.56 -5.79
C TYR A 4 -7.31 10.34 -4.93
N GLY A 5 -6.25 9.62 -5.28
CA GLY A 5 -5.75 8.43 -4.60
C GLY A 5 -4.54 8.66 -3.68
N GLU A 6 -4.19 9.90 -3.36
CA GLU A 6 -2.98 10.24 -2.59
C GLU A 6 -3.31 11.00 -1.31
N ILE A 7 -2.58 10.69 -0.24
CA ILE A 7 -2.59 11.50 0.98
C ILE A 7 -1.22 12.15 1.10
N SER A 8 -1.22 13.49 1.15
CA SER A 8 -0.01 14.30 1.23
C SER A 8 -0.05 15.25 2.42
N ILE A 9 1.10 15.42 3.09
CA ILE A 9 1.30 16.37 4.18
C ILE A 9 2.46 17.27 3.77
N ASN A 10 2.26 18.59 3.78
CA ASN A 10 3.29 19.58 3.42
C ASN A 10 3.96 19.32 2.05
N GLY A 11 3.18 18.87 1.06
CA GLY A 11 3.69 18.56 -0.29
C GLY A 11 4.41 17.21 -0.43
N GLN A 12 4.55 16.44 0.67
CA GLN A 12 5.10 15.09 0.66
C GLN A 12 3.98 14.05 0.62
N LYS A 13 4.11 13.03 -0.23
CA LYS A 13 3.16 11.92 -0.38
C LYS A 13 3.48 10.80 0.61
N PHE A 14 2.47 10.37 1.37
CA PHE A 14 2.57 9.31 2.39
C PHE A 14 1.83 8.05 2.00
N VAL A 15 0.76 8.23 1.24
CA VAL A 15 -0.15 7.17 0.83
C VAL A 15 -0.28 7.18 -0.68
N GLY A 16 -0.15 6.01 -1.28
CA GLY A 16 -0.53 5.75 -2.66
C GLY A 16 -1.62 4.70 -2.69
N SER A 17 -2.69 4.95 -3.44
CA SER A 17 -3.73 3.96 -3.68
C SER A 17 -3.82 3.59 -5.16
N ALA A 18 -4.33 2.38 -5.40
CA ALA A 18 -4.67 1.88 -6.71
C ALA A 18 -6.03 1.18 -6.62
N GLN A 19 -6.85 1.42 -7.64
CA GLN A 19 -8.22 0.93 -7.69
C GLN A 19 -8.45 0.12 -8.96
N ARG A 20 -9.24 -0.95 -8.85
CA ARG A 20 -9.75 -1.71 -9.99
C ARG A 20 -11.24 -1.99 -9.82
N HIS A 21 -12.02 -1.59 -10.82
CA HIS A 21 -13.45 -1.91 -10.91
C HIS A 21 -13.67 -3.25 -11.61
N TYR A 22 -14.59 -4.03 -11.06
CA TYR A 22 -15.20 -5.19 -11.69
C TYR A 22 -16.70 -4.93 -11.86
N ALA A 23 -17.41 -5.84 -12.51
CA ALA A 23 -18.83 -5.66 -12.82
C ALA A 23 -19.70 -5.50 -11.55
N ASP A 24 -19.33 -6.19 -10.48
CA ASP A 24 -20.09 -6.32 -9.23
C ASP A 24 -19.32 -5.88 -7.98
N CYS A 25 -18.02 -5.57 -8.12
CA CYS A 25 -17.18 -5.23 -6.98
C CYS A 25 -16.07 -4.23 -7.32
N LEU A 26 -15.47 -3.71 -6.26
CA LEU A 26 -14.35 -2.79 -6.31
C LEU A 26 -13.20 -3.35 -5.48
N LEU A 27 -12.01 -3.42 -6.08
CA LEU A 27 -10.77 -3.64 -5.34
C LEU A 27 -10.07 -2.29 -5.15
N GLN A 28 -9.99 -1.84 -3.90
CA GLN A 28 -9.22 -0.67 -3.50
C GLN A 28 -8.08 -1.12 -2.58
N GLN A 29 -6.85 -0.81 -2.96
CA GLN A 29 -5.67 -1.13 -2.16
C GLN A 29 -4.68 0.04 -2.18
N GLY A 30 -3.75 0.04 -1.23
CA GLY A 30 -2.74 1.08 -1.16
C GLY A 30 -1.63 0.76 -0.18
N SER A 31 -0.66 1.66 -0.13
CA SER A 31 0.47 1.61 0.79
C SER A 31 0.49 2.87 1.65
N ILE A 32 0.93 2.71 2.90
CA ILE A 32 1.21 3.81 3.82
C ILE A 32 2.67 3.69 4.22
N LEU A 33 3.48 4.70 3.92
CA LEU A 33 4.91 4.69 4.25
C LEU A 33 5.13 4.97 5.73
N LEU A 34 5.49 3.92 6.49
CA LEU A 34 5.83 4.05 7.90
C LEU A 34 7.23 4.66 8.09
N ASP A 35 8.19 4.12 7.35
CA ASP A 35 9.59 4.54 7.33
C ASP A 35 10.16 4.35 5.90
N ILE A 36 11.26 5.02 5.58
CA ILE A 36 11.85 5.00 4.24
C ILE A 36 13.38 5.07 4.28
N ASN A 37 14.04 4.07 3.70
CA ASN A 37 15.44 4.17 3.33
C ASN A 37 15.55 4.74 1.91
N ILE A 38 15.82 6.04 1.84
CA ILE A 38 15.79 6.78 0.57
C ILE A 38 16.87 6.29 -0.40
N LYS A 39 18.05 5.88 0.11
CA LYS A 39 19.12 5.36 -0.74
C LYS A 39 18.71 4.06 -1.44
N GLU A 40 18.14 3.12 -0.68
CA GLU A 40 17.68 1.84 -1.24
C GLU A 40 16.51 2.04 -2.20
N GLN A 41 15.57 2.94 -1.89
CA GLN A 41 14.46 3.25 -2.80
C GLN A 41 14.95 3.85 -4.12
N CYS A 42 15.85 4.84 -4.06
CA CYS A 42 16.43 5.45 -5.26
C CYS A 42 17.14 4.42 -6.12
N LYS A 43 17.92 3.54 -5.50
CA LYS A 43 18.61 2.44 -6.18
C LYS A 43 17.63 1.49 -6.87
N ALA A 44 16.57 1.08 -6.16
CA ALA A 44 15.58 0.14 -6.69
C ALA A 44 14.74 0.75 -7.84
N LEU A 45 14.47 2.06 -7.79
CA LEU A 45 13.69 2.76 -8.81
C LEU A 45 14.55 3.41 -9.91
N ASN A 46 15.88 3.24 -9.85
CA ASN A 46 16.84 3.88 -10.75
C ASN A 46 16.68 5.41 -10.82
N LEU A 47 16.55 6.05 -9.65
CA LEU A 47 16.39 7.50 -9.49
C LEU A 47 17.65 8.15 -8.92
N ASN A 48 17.91 9.41 -9.30
CA ASN A 48 18.91 10.23 -8.65
C ASN A 48 18.42 10.67 -7.26
N ILE A 49 19.31 10.63 -6.28
CA ILE A 49 18.98 10.96 -4.88
C ILE A 49 18.45 12.40 -4.75
N ASP A 50 19.04 13.34 -5.51
CA ASP A 50 18.69 14.76 -5.46
C ASP A 50 17.26 15.06 -5.97
N ASP A 51 16.72 14.22 -6.86
CA ASP A 51 15.35 14.36 -7.40
C ASP A 51 14.28 13.69 -6.50
N SER A 52 14.67 12.67 -5.73
CA SER A 52 13.75 11.83 -4.94
C SER A 52 13.22 12.46 -3.65
N HIS A 53 13.97 13.40 -3.07
CA HIS A 53 13.73 13.87 -1.70
C HIS A 53 12.52 14.78 -1.53
N ARG A 54 11.98 15.36 -2.61
CA ARG A 54 11.02 16.47 -2.51
C ARG A 54 9.57 16.05 -2.42
N GLY A 55 9.23 14.80 -2.74
CA GLY A 55 7.84 14.39 -2.94
C GLY A 55 7.32 13.27 -2.05
N ILE A 56 8.15 12.62 -1.23
CA ILE A 56 7.76 11.42 -0.47
C ILE A 56 7.96 11.67 1.03
N GLY A 57 6.96 11.32 1.82
CA GLY A 57 6.98 11.43 3.27
C GLY A 57 6.71 10.08 3.92
N ALA A 58 7.37 9.84 5.05
CA ALA A 58 7.13 8.68 5.90
C ALA A 58 6.62 9.14 7.26
N ILE A 59 5.74 8.36 7.89
CA ILE A 59 5.16 8.69 9.20
C ILE A 59 6.26 8.94 10.24
N ALA A 60 7.35 8.17 10.20
CA ALA A 60 8.50 8.32 11.10
C ALA A 60 9.14 9.73 11.06
N ASN A 61 9.04 10.45 9.93
CA ASN A 61 9.56 11.81 9.79
C ASN A 61 8.82 12.82 10.69
N TYR A 62 7.59 12.50 11.09
CA TYR A 62 6.74 13.34 11.94
C TYR A 62 6.65 12.78 13.35
N ASN A 63 6.62 11.46 13.48
CA ASN A 63 6.59 10.78 14.75
C ASN A 63 7.23 9.39 14.66
N GLY A 64 8.54 9.32 14.94
CA GLY A 64 9.33 8.09 14.93
C GLY A 64 8.94 7.03 15.97
N LYS A 65 7.91 7.26 16.79
CA LYS A 65 7.42 6.28 17.77
C LYS A 65 6.26 5.44 17.24
N ILE A 66 5.69 5.78 16.08
CA ILE A 66 4.56 5.04 15.52
C ILE A 66 5.06 3.70 14.97
N THR A 67 4.56 2.61 15.55
CA THR A 67 4.84 1.25 15.07
C THR A 67 3.77 0.78 14.10
N ILE A 68 4.04 -0.30 13.36
CA ILE A 68 3.05 -0.98 12.52
C ILE A 68 1.81 -1.41 13.31
N ASN A 69 1.97 -1.79 14.58
CA ASN A 69 0.85 -2.19 15.44
C ASN A 69 -0.02 -0.99 15.82
N ASN A 70 0.59 0.18 16.08
CA ASN A 70 -0.17 1.40 16.29
C ASN A 70 -1.00 1.75 15.05
N LEU A 71 -0.40 1.66 13.86
CA LEU A 71 -1.10 1.93 12.61
C LEU A 71 -2.24 0.94 12.35
N LYS A 72 -1.99 -0.36 12.51
CA LYS A 72 -3.02 -1.41 12.40
C LYS A 72 -4.19 -1.15 13.34
N ASN A 73 -3.93 -0.88 14.62
CA ASN A 73 -4.98 -0.63 15.60
C ASN A 73 -5.79 0.62 15.25
N SER A 74 -5.12 1.72 14.88
CA SER A 74 -5.79 2.95 14.47
C SER A 74 -6.67 2.74 13.24
N LEU A 75 -6.20 2.01 12.23
CA LEU A 75 -6.99 1.70 11.03
C LEU A 75 -8.18 0.80 11.34
N SER A 76 -7.98 -0.26 12.12
CA SER A 76 -9.07 -1.17 12.52
C SER A 76 -10.18 -0.47 13.31
N MET A 77 -9.87 0.60 14.04
CA MET A 77 -10.85 1.43 14.75
C MET A 77 -11.48 2.50 13.87
N ALA A 78 -10.69 3.19 13.04
CA ALA A 78 -11.17 4.32 12.25
C ALA A 78 -11.97 3.89 11.01
N PHE A 79 -11.57 2.80 10.36
CA PHE A 79 -12.17 2.35 9.11
C PHE A 79 -13.66 1.99 9.24
N PRO A 80 -14.10 1.18 10.24
CA PRO A 80 -15.52 0.90 10.43
C PRO A 80 -16.36 2.18 10.65
N ASN A 81 -15.84 3.11 11.45
CA ASN A 81 -16.51 4.38 11.76
C ASN A 81 -16.63 5.29 10.53
N ALA A 82 -15.57 5.39 9.72
CA ALA A 82 -15.54 6.22 8.53
C ALA A 82 -16.53 5.75 7.45
N PHE A 83 -16.72 4.43 7.33
CA PHE A 83 -17.60 3.83 6.31
C PHE A 83 -18.96 3.38 6.85
N GLY A 84 -19.21 3.50 8.16
CA GLY A 84 -20.46 3.04 8.78
C GLY A 84 -20.66 1.52 8.69
N ILE A 85 -19.57 0.75 8.70
CA ILE A 85 -19.57 -0.71 8.58
C ILE A 85 -19.18 -1.39 9.88
N LYS A 86 -19.33 -2.71 9.94
CA LYS A 86 -18.75 -3.56 10.99
C LYS A 86 -17.71 -4.48 10.35
N LEU A 87 -16.55 -4.60 10.99
CA LEU A 87 -15.53 -5.57 10.61
C LEU A 87 -15.63 -6.79 11.52
N SER A 88 -15.61 -7.96 10.92
CA SER A 88 -15.53 -9.25 11.62
C SER A 88 -14.18 -9.88 11.29
N MET A 89 -13.54 -10.47 12.30
CA MET A 89 -12.27 -11.14 12.06
C MET A 89 -12.50 -12.51 11.40
N GLU A 90 -11.98 -12.69 10.21
CA GLU A 90 -12.09 -13.93 9.44
C GLU A 90 -10.73 -14.30 8.82
N LYS A 91 -10.48 -15.61 8.69
CA LYS A 91 -9.31 -16.12 7.97
C LYS A 91 -9.71 -16.44 6.53
N PRO A 92 -8.79 -16.33 5.55
CA PRO A 92 -9.09 -16.78 4.21
C PRO A 92 -9.54 -18.25 4.21
N THR A 93 -10.54 -18.55 3.40
CA THR A 93 -11.04 -19.90 3.16
C THR A 93 -9.98 -20.76 2.49
N GLN A 94 -10.15 -22.09 2.54
CA GLN A 94 -9.25 -23.01 1.82
C GLN A 94 -9.23 -22.74 0.31
N PHE A 95 -10.38 -22.35 -0.27
CA PHE A 95 -10.48 -21.98 -1.67
C PHE A 95 -9.62 -20.76 -2.00
N GLU A 96 -9.73 -19.68 -1.23
CA GLU A 96 -8.94 -18.47 -1.42
C GLU A 96 -7.44 -18.73 -1.24
N HIS A 97 -7.07 -19.57 -0.27
CA HIS A 97 -5.68 -19.99 -0.09
C HIS A 97 -5.14 -20.77 -1.29
N ASN A 98 -5.89 -21.76 -1.78
CA ASN A 98 -5.48 -22.54 -2.95
C ASN A 98 -5.35 -21.66 -4.20
N LEU A 99 -6.31 -20.77 -4.42
CA LEU A 99 -6.29 -19.82 -5.54
C LEU A 99 -5.10 -18.86 -5.44
N ALA A 100 -4.77 -18.38 -4.24
CA ALA A 100 -3.59 -17.54 -4.03
C ALA A 100 -2.29 -18.27 -4.39
N GLN A 101 -2.17 -19.54 -4.01
CA GLN A 101 -0.99 -20.38 -4.33
C GLN A 101 -0.88 -20.68 -5.84
N GLU A 102 -2.01 -20.98 -6.48
CA GLU A 102 -2.08 -21.18 -7.94
C GLU A 102 -1.64 -19.90 -8.67
N LEU A 103 -2.22 -18.75 -8.32
CA LEU A 103 -1.85 -17.46 -8.91
C LEU A 103 -0.41 -17.06 -8.63
N GLU A 104 0.13 -17.37 -7.45
CA GLU A 104 1.54 -17.15 -7.14
C GLU A 104 2.43 -17.93 -8.11
N LYS A 105 2.19 -19.23 -8.25
CA LYS A 105 3.00 -20.13 -9.08
C LYS A 105 2.87 -19.85 -10.58
N GLU A 106 1.66 -19.65 -11.06
CA GLU A 106 1.37 -19.59 -12.50
C GLU A 106 1.45 -18.17 -13.07
N LYS A 107 1.52 -17.16 -12.19
CA LYS A 107 1.47 -15.76 -12.59
C LYS A 107 2.43 -14.87 -11.80
N TYR A 108 2.20 -14.63 -10.51
CA TYR A 108 2.91 -13.56 -9.81
C TYR A 108 4.41 -13.83 -9.60
N LEU A 109 4.87 -15.08 -9.64
CA LEU A 109 6.29 -15.44 -9.62
C LEU A 109 6.88 -15.71 -11.00
N THR A 110 6.09 -15.68 -12.08
CA THR A 110 6.61 -15.98 -13.41
C THR A 110 7.33 -14.77 -14.00
N HIS A 111 8.38 -15.05 -14.79
CA HIS A 111 9.13 -14.00 -15.47
C HIS A 111 8.26 -13.31 -16.51
N GLU A 112 7.47 -14.08 -17.25
CA GLU A 112 6.56 -13.62 -18.30
C GLU A 112 5.52 -12.61 -17.78
N TRP A 113 5.11 -12.74 -16.51
CA TRP A 113 4.22 -11.79 -15.88
C TRP A 113 4.95 -10.51 -15.44
N ASN A 114 6.08 -10.66 -14.75
CA ASN A 114 6.78 -9.52 -14.12
C ASN A 114 7.58 -8.66 -15.10
N PHE A 115 8.04 -9.23 -16.22
CA PHE A 115 8.89 -8.56 -17.21
C PHE A 115 8.17 -8.41 -18.57
N ARG A 116 6.83 -8.36 -18.54
CA ARG A 116 6.02 -8.30 -19.76
C ARG A 116 6.15 -6.97 -20.52
N TYR A 117 6.81 -5.96 -19.94
CA TYR A 117 6.99 -4.62 -20.49
C TYR A 117 8.35 -4.04 -20.11
#